data_AF-A0A952QJ89-F1
#
_entry.id   AF-A0A952QJ89-F1
#
_cell.length_a   1.000
_cell.length_b   1.000
_cell.length_c   1.000
_cell.angle_alpha   90.00
_cell.angle_beta   90.00
_cell.angle_gamma   90.00
#
_symmetry.space_group_name_H-M   'P 1'
#
loop_
_entity.id
_entity.type
_entity.pdbx_description
1 polymer ?
#
loop_
_entity_poly.entity_id
_entity_poly.type
_entity_poly.pdbx_seq_one_letter_code
_entity_poly.pdbx_strand_id
1 'polypeptide(L)'
;MARPNPQNFNNNPIGDSAAGFMDGLAKALFYGGAVATVIGVGILLYQIFGSGTAGSEAIEQALKYQDYFRMSALWGVLSMSLGAAWLFWGEEVAGPIMLIIGLALAFAQAYMPAALGSGVNQLNTNAVNFLSQSGYPAILVGIILIVADVITRARIRMIEGAKAEQMKYGKGMKEERDVRDVFMGKCWQLPYCRKFVRERCPIYHTKRTCWKERVGCMCEESVIKTAMEGKTLSKDMVAAAKFIPQNSKLSAAAKAERCRQCVIYNEHQKHKYKLFLPIIVVGVAAIYIGLRPVLAGVIQGGLQTIDNIYKGVTLQNGKPVDPSVQATSITGGTIPYNEIILFVLTLVAMAYAIKVLEFLVWKLKV
;
A
#
# COMPACT_ATOMS: atom_id res chain seq x y z
N MET A 1 2.69 -13.09 1.93
CA MET A 1 2.07 -14.41 1.64
C MET A 1 1.00 -14.14 0.63
N ALA A 2 1.33 -14.30 -0.66
CA ALA A 2 0.30 -14.49 -1.66
C ALA A 2 -0.56 -15.67 -1.22
N ARG A 3 -1.86 -15.70 -1.56
CA ARG A 3 -2.60 -16.97 -1.52
C ARG A 3 -1.70 -18.02 -2.14
N PRO A 4 -1.36 -19.10 -1.43
CA PRO A 4 -0.51 -20.11 -2.02
C PRO A 4 -1.21 -20.57 -3.30
N ASN A 5 -0.52 -20.39 -4.42
CA ASN A 5 -1.07 -20.69 -5.73
C ASN A 5 -1.54 -22.16 -5.68
N PRO A 6 -2.84 -22.46 -5.89
CA PRO A 6 -3.35 -23.83 -5.77
C PRO A 6 -2.65 -24.80 -6.74
N GLN A 7 -1.95 -24.27 -7.75
CA GLN A 7 -1.17 -25.07 -8.69
C GLN A 7 0.24 -25.46 -8.22
N ASN A 8 0.74 -24.92 -7.11
CA ASN A 8 2.08 -25.23 -6.58
C ASN A 8 2.07 -26.08 -5.30
N PHE A 9 0.90 -26.54 -4.83
CA PHE A 9 0.79 -27.57 -3.80
C PHE A 9 0.88 -28.96 -4.42
N ASN A 10 2.05 -29.34 -4.92
CA ASN A 10 2.31 -30.75 -5.14
C ASN A 10 2.54 -31.42 -3.78
N ASN A 11 1.54 -32.20 -3.36
CA ASN A 11 1.62 -33.40 -2.51
C ASN A 11 1.43 -33.28 -0.98
N ASN A 12 0.56 -32.41 -0.46
CA ASN A 12 0.13 -32.50 0.95
C ASN A 12 -1.41 -32.61 1.09
N PRO A 13 -2.00 -33.83 1.03
CA PRO A 13 -3.46 -34.04 1.03
C PRO A 13 -4.17 -33.52 2.30
N ILE A 14 -3.44 -33.44 3.42
CA ILE A 14 -3.95 -32.87 4.68
C ILE A 14 -4.12 -31.34 4.56
N GLY A 15 -3.24 -30.67 3.80
CA GLY A 15 -3.29 -29.21 3.61
C GLY A 15 -4.50 -28.78 2.78
N ASP A 16 -4.84 -29.54 1.75
CA ASP A 16 -5.96 -29.22 0.85
C ASP A 16 -7.31 -29.39 1.56
N SER A 17 -7.44 -30.41 2.42
CA SER A 17 -8.65 -30.66 3.19
C SER A 17 -8.88 -29.56 4.25
N ALA A 18 -7.82 -29.16 4.95
CA ALA A 18 -7.89 -28.07 5.92
C ALA A 18 -8.18 -26.72 5.25
N ALA A 19 -7.57 -26.44 4.10
CA ALA A 19 -7.82 -25.23 3.33
C ALA A 19 -9.27 -25.16 2.82
N GLY A 20 -9.81 -26.27 2.33
CA GLY A 20 -11.21 -26.36 1.90
C GLY A 20 -12.20 -26.11 3.04
N PHE A 21 -11.94 -26.69 4.22
CA PHE A 21 -12.75 -26.43 5.42
C PHE A 21 -12.71 -24.95 5.83
N MET A 22 -11.51 -24.36 5.85
CA MET A 22 -11.34 -22.94 6.20
C MET A 22 -12.04 -22.00 5.20
N ASP A 23 -12.00 -22.32 3.91
CA ASP A 23 -12.73 -21.55 2.89
C ASP A 23 -14.26 -21.66 3.07
N GLY A 24 -14.77 -22.85 3.40
CA GLY A 24 -16.18 -23.06 3.74
C GLY A 24 -16.60 -22.26 4.98
N LEU A 25 -15.80 -22.31 6.04
CA LEU A 25 -16.03 -21.54 7.26
C LEU A 25 -15.99 -20.02 6.99
N ALA A 26 -15.03 -19.55 6.21
CA ALA A 26 -14.92 -18.13 5.86
C ALA A 26 -16.12 -17.63 5.05
N LYS A 27 -16.64 -18.44 4.10
CA LYS A 27 -17.89 -18.13 3.37
C LYS A 27 -19.08 -18.07 4.32
N ALA A 28 -19.21 -19.05 5.22
CA ALA A 28 -20.28 -19.06 6.20
C ALA A 28 -20.24 -17.84 7.13
N LEU A 29 -19.05 -17.48 7.61
CA LEU A 29 -18.83 -16.27 8.42
C LEU A 29 -19.11 -14.99 7.64
N PHE A 30 -18.70 -14.91 6.37
CA PHE A 30 -18.92 -13.73 5.54
C PHE A 30 -20.41 -13.52 5.25
N TYR A 31 -21.10 -14.53 4.71
CA TYR A 31 -22.52 -14.39 4.36
C TYR A 31 -23.42 -14.35 5.59
N GLY A 32 -23.16 -15.20 6.59
CA GLY A 32 -23.90 -15.20 7.86
C GLY A 32 -23.70 -13.89 8.61
N GLY A 33 -22.46 -13.40 8.66
CA GLY A 33 -22.11 -12.10 9.23
C GLY A 33 -22.78 -10.96 8.48
N ALA A 34 -22.77 -10.96 7.15
CA ALA A 34 -23.42 -9.92 6.34
C ALA A 34 -24.93 -9.86 6.61
N VAL A 35 -25.61 -11.01 6.68
CA VAL A 35 -27.05 -11.06 7.02
C VAL A 35 -27.29 -10.52 8.44
N ALA A 36 -26.50 -10.94 9.42
CA ALA A 36 -26.59 -10.45 10.79
C ALA A 36 -26.31 -8.93 10.89
N THR A 37 -25.33 -8.41 10.15
CA THR A 37 -25.03 -6.99 10.05
C THR A 37 -26.22 -6.23 9.46
N VAL A 38 -26.77 -6.68 8.33
CA VAL A 38 -27.90 -6.00 7.68
C VAL A 38 -29.12 -5.96 8.60
N ILE A 39 -29.43 -7.05 9.28
CA ILE A 39 -30.55 -7.11 10.23
C ILE A 39 -30.29 -6.20 11.43
N GLY A 40 -29.13 -6.33 12.09
CA GLY A 40 -28.79 -5.56 13.27
C GLY A 40 -28.71 -4.05 12.99
N VAL A 41 -27.97 -3.66 11.95
CA VAL A 41 -27.85 -2.26 11.52
C VAL A 41 -29.18 -1.73 11.01
N GLY A 42 -29.91 -2.49 10.20
CA GLY A 42 -31.21 -2.09 9.66
C GLY A 42 -32.25 -1.81 10.75
N ILE A 43 -32.31 -2.65 11.78
CA ILE A 43 -33.21 -2.43 12.93
C ILE A 43 -32.77 -1.24 13.76
N LEU A 44 -31.47 -1.05 14.00
CA LEU A 44 -30.96 0.14 14.71
C LEU A 44 -31.27 1.43 13.94
N LEU A 45 -31.11 1.44 12.61
CA LEU A 45 -31.48 2.57 11.76
C LEU A 45 -33.00 2.81 11.80
N TYR A 46 -33.80 1.75 11.77
CA TYR A 46 -35.26 1.88 11.92
C TYR A 46 -35.64 2.46 13.28
N GLN A 47 -35.00 2.06 14.38
CA GLN A 47 -35.23 2.65 15.69
C GLN A 47 -34.84 4.13 15.74
N ILE A 48 -33.79 4.51 15.02
CA ILE A 48 -33.33 5.89 14.93
C ILE A 48 -34.38 6.76 14.21
N PHE A 49 -34.86 6.35 13.03
CA PHE A 49 -35.79 7.18 12.23
C PHE A 49 -37.27 7.00 12.58
N GLY A 50 -37.66 5.84 13.12
CA GLY A 50 -39.06 5.47 13.40
C GLY A 50 -39.55 5.81 14.80
N SER A 51 -38.68 6.25 15.71
CA SER A 51 -39.05 6.52 17.10
C SER A 51 -39.87 7.79 17.32
N GLY A 52 -39.90 8.72 16.35
CA GLY A 52 -40.57 10.02 16.48
C GLY A 52 -42.11 9.94 16.54
N THR A 53 -42.70 8.85 16.06
CA THR A 53 -44.16 8.63 16.02
C THR A 53 -44.62 7.48 16.91
N ALA A 54 -43.69 6.84 17.63
CA ALA A 54 -43.99 5.67 18.46
C ALA A 54 -44.58 6.08 19.82
N GLY A 55 -45.62 5.37 20.26
CA GLY A 55 -46.17 5.53 21.61
C GLY A 55 -45.18 5.13 22.70
N SER A 56 -45.37 5.63 23.94
CA SER A 56 -44.47 5.39 25.08
C SER A 56 -44.26 3.90 25.39
N GLU A 57 -45.30 3.07 25.26
CA GLU A 57 -45.22 1.61 25.48
C GLU A 57 -44.31 0.91 24.45
N ALA A 58 -44.36 1.34 23.19
CA ALA A 58 -43.53 0.78 22.13
C ALA A 58 -42.03 1.14 22.31
N ILE A 59 -41.74 2.31 22.88
CA ILE A 59 -40.37 2.75 23.18
C ILE A 59 -39.77 1.89 24.29
N GLU A 60 -40.54 1.59 25.35
CA GLU A 60 -40.08 0.74 26.45
C GLU A 60 -39.78 -0.69 25.99
N GLN A 61 -40.64 -1.25 25.13
CA GLN A 61 -40.40 -2.56 24.54
C GLN A 61 -39.16 -2.55 23.62
N ALA A 62 -38.96 -1.50 22.83
CA ALA A 62 -37.79 -1.37 21.96
C ALA A 62 -36.47 -1.31 22.75
N LEU A 63 -36.45 -0.58 23.88
CA LEU A 63 -35.30 -0.52 24.78
C LEU A 63 -34.91 -1.89 25.33
N LYS A 64 -35.88 -2.74 25.68
CA LYS A 64 -35.63 -4.10 26.19
C LYS A 64 -34.92 -5.00 25.18
N TYR A 65 -35.24 -4.86 23.88
CA TYR A 65 -34.64 -5.70 22.83
C TYR A 65 -33.40 -5.07 22.19
N GLN A 66 -33.08 -3.82 22.51
CA GLN A 66 -32.02 -3.06 21.86
C GLN A 66 -30.62 -3.70 22.00
N ASP A 67 -30.33 -4.29 23.16
CA ASP A 67 -29.05 -4.96 23.41
C ASP A 67 -28.83 -6.20 22.51
N TYR A 68 -29.91 -6.93 22.18
CA TYR A 68 -29.80 -8.07 21.26
C TYR A 68 -29.44 -7.61 19.85
N PHE A 69 -30.01 -6.49 19.38
CA PHE A 69 -29.68 -5.91 18.08
C PHE A 69 -28.26 -5.32 18.05
N ARG A 70 -27.80 -4.74 19.16
CA ARG A 70 -26.39 -4.34 19.32
C ARG A 70 -25.46 -5.53 19.14
N MET A 71 -25.73 -6.62 19.86
CA MET A 71 -24.90 -7.83 19.78
C MET A 71 -24.93 -8.43 18.38
N SER A 72 -26.10 -8.47 17.74
CA SER A 72 -26.25 -8.94 16.36
C SER A 72 -25.43 -8.08 15.37
N ALA A 73 -25.49 -6.75 15.47
CA ALA A 73 -24.71 -5.86 14.62
C ALA A 73 -23.19 -6.01 14.86
N LEU A 74 -22.76 -6.06 16.12
CA LEU A 74 -21.33 -6.16 16.48
C LEU A 74 -20.74 -7.50 16.01
N TRP A 75 -21.37 -8.62 16.35
CA TRP A 75 -20.91 -9.95 15.94
C TRP A 75 -21.08 -10.17 14.43
N GLY A 76 -22.11 -9.59 13.82
CA GLY A 76 -22.29 -9.58 12.37
C GLY A 76 -21.13 -8.88 11.66
N VAL A 77 -20.79 -7.65 12.07
CA VAL A 77 -19.71 -6.88 11.43
C VAL A 77 -18.37 -7.57 11.65
N LEU A 78 -18.12 -8.12 12.85
CA LEU A 78 -16.90 -8.86 13.13
C LEU A 78 -16.78 -10.13 12.26
N SER A 79 -17.82 -10.97 12.23
CA SER A 79 -17.82 -12.20 11.43
C SER A 79 -17.71 -11.92 9.94
N MET A 80 -18.43 -10.91 9.44
CA MET A 80 -18.30 -10.43 8.07
C MET A 80 -16.88 -9.96 7.76
N SER A 81 -16.26 -9.17 8.64
CA SER A 81 -14.91 -8.65 8.44
C SER A 81 -13.86 -9.76 8.44
N LEU A 82 -13.97 -10.74 9.36
CA LEU A 82 -13.07 -11.88 9.41
C LEU A 82 -13.23 -12.81 8.19
N GLY A 83 -14.47 -13.08 7.78
CA GLY A 83 -14.75 -13.85 6.57
C GLY A 83 -14.20 -13.16 5.32
N ALA A 84 -14.41 -11.85 5.20
CA ALA A 84 -13.88 -11.05 4.11
C ALA A 84 -12.35 -10.98 4.12
N ALA A 85 -11.72 -10.91 5.29
CA ALA A 85 -10.26 -10.90 5.42
C ALA A 85 -9.64 -12.17 4.83
N TRP A 86 -10.27 -13.33 5.04
CA TRP A 86 -9.83 -14.60 4.45
C TRP A 86 -10.17 -14.71 2.96
N LEU A 87 -11.41 -14.36 2.57
CA LEU A 87 -11.91 -14.50 1.20
C LEU A 87 -11.26 -13.56 0.19
N PHE A 88 -10.85 -12.38 0.63
CA PHE A 88 -10.20 -11.37 -0.21
C PHE A 88 -8.74 -11.16 0.20
N TRP A 89 -8.13 -12.17 0.83
CA TRP A 89 -6.72 -12.11 1.21
C TRP A 89 -5.82 -11.90 -0.01
N GLY A 90 -5.08 -10.79 -0.01
CA GLY A 90 -4.18 -10.39 -1.09
C GLY A 90 -4.78 -9.40 -2.09
N GLU A 91 -6.08 -9.10 -2.01
CA GLU A 91 -6.66 -8.00 -2.76
C GLU A 91 -6.36 -6.66 -2.09
N GLU A 92 -5.87 -5.69 -2.88
CA GLU A 92 -5.48 -4.36 -2.39
C GLU A 92 -6.67 -3.55 -1.85
N VAL A 93 -7.87 -3.88 -2.30
CA VAL A 93 -9.08 -3.08 -2.06
C VAL A 93 -9.83 -3.53 -0.80
N ALA A 94 -9.60 -4.76 -0.33
CA ALA A 94 -10.35 -5.36 0.78
C ALA A 94 -10.15 -4.59 2.10
N GLY A 95 -8.89 -4.30 2.47
CA GLY A 95 -8.57 -3.52 3.67
C GLY A 95 -9.19 -2.11 3.66
N PRO A 96 -8.96 -1.31 2.60
CA PRO A 96 -9.58 0.01 2.45
C PRO A 96 -11.11 -0.01 2.50
N ILE A 97 -11.79 -0.96 1.84
CA ILE A 97 -13.26 -1.06 1.87
C ILE A 97 -13.76 -1.32 3.30
N MET A 98 -13.15 -2.26 4.02
CA MET A 98 -13.53 -2.52 5.42
C MET A 98 -13.30 -1.31 6.31
N LEU A 99 -12.21 -0.58 6.08
CA LEU A 99 -11.90 0.63 6.83
C LEU A 99 -12.93 1.73 6.55
N ILE A 100 -13.33 1.93 5.29
CA ILE A 100 -14.39 2.89 4.93
C ILE A 100 -15.72 2.51 5.58
N ILE A 101 -16.14 1.25 5.48
CA ILE A 101 -17.40 0.77 6.08
C ILE A 101 -17.35 0.91 7.61
N GLY A 102 -16.24 0.49 8.22
CA GLY A 102 -16.04 0.59 9.66
C GLY A 102 -16.03 2.02 10.17
N LEU A 103 -15.38 2.96 9.47
CA LEU A 103 -15.41 4.38 9.81
C LEU A 103 -16.81 4.97 9.61
N ALA A 104 -17.51 4.62 8.52
CA ALA A 104 -18.88 5.08 8.29
C ALA A 104 -19.81 4.68 9.44
N LEU A 105 -19.67 3.45 9.96
CA LEU A 105 -20.41 3.01 11.14
C LEU A 105 -19.93 3.72 12.41
N ALA A 106 -18.62 3.73 12.68
CA ALA A 106 -18.05 4.33 13.89
C ALA A 106 -18.37 5.82 14.03
N PHE A 107 -18.41 6.56 12.93
CA PHE A 107 -18.77 7.98 12.92
C PHE A 107 -20.27 8.24 12.87
N ALA A 108 -21.13 7.23 13.02
CA ALA A 108 -22.59 7.40 13.08
C ALA A 108 -23.01 8.46 14.10
N GLN A 109 -22.32 8.56 15.24
CA GLN A 109 -22.57 9.60 16.25
C GLN A 109 -22.39 11.03 15.74
N ALA A 110 -21.53 11.26 14.75
CA ALA A 110 -21.27 12.59 14.23
C ALA A 110 -22.35 13.06 13.24
N TYR A 111 -22.82 12.17 12.35
CA TYR A 111 -23.75 12.55 11.27
C TYR A 111 -25.21 12.18 11.53
N MET A 112 -25.50 11.16 12.33
CA MET A 112 -26.90 10.72 12.56
C MET A 112 -27.71 11.71 13.42
N PRO A 113 -27.18 12.34 14.48
CA PRO A 113 -27.94 13.34 15.24
C PRO A 113 -28.37 14.54 14.38
N ALA A 114 -27.54 14.93 13.39
CA ALA A 114 -27.88 15.98 12.44
C ALA A 114 -29.08 15.60 11.54
N ALA A 115 -29.32 14.31 11.31
CA ALA A 115 -30.45 13.82 10.53
C ALA A 115 -31.74 13.67 11.34
N LEU A 116 -31.68 13.70 12.68
CA LEU A 116 -32.79 13.37 13.59
C LEU A 116 -33.61 14.57 14.09
N GLY A 117 -33.11 15.80 13.95
CA GLY A 117 -33.80 17.00 14.43
C GLY A 117 -33.94 17.07 15.96
N SER A 118 -34.86 17.91 16.47
CA SER A 118 -34.98 18.25 17.90
C SER A 118 -35.69 17.21 18.79
N GLY A 119 -35.86 15.97 18.33
CA GLY A 119 -36.57 14.88 19.01
C GLY A 119 -35.65 13.75 19.47
N VAL A 120 -34.57 14.06 20.18
CA VAL A 120 -33.61 13.05 20.63
C VAL A 120 -34.10 12.37 21.91
N ASN A 121 -34.70 11.19 21.76
CA ASN A 121 -35.09 10.32 22.88
C ASN A 121 -33.94 9.36 23.26
N GLN A 122 -33.97 8.81 24.47
CA GLN A 122 -32.95 7.88 24.98
C GLN A 122 -32.72 6.68 24.04
N LEU A 123 -33.78 6.18 23.40
CA LEU A 123 -33.71 5.11 22.40
C LEU A 123 -32.80 5.49 21.21
N ASN A 124 -32.92 6.72 20.70
CA ASN A 124 -32.13 7.23 19.58
C ASN A 124 -30.66 7.35 19.96
N THR A 125 -30.39 7.93 21.13
CA THR A 125 -29.02 8.07 21.65
C THR A 125 -28.35 6.71 21.79
N ASN A 126 -29.05 5.73 22.37
CA ASN A 126 -28.53 4.37 22.52
C ASN A 126 -28.32 3.70 21.16
N ALA A 127 -29.24 3.86 20.21
CA ALA A 127 -29.17 3.21 18.90
C ALA A 127 -27.99 3.75 18.09
N VAL A 128 -27.77 5.07 18.10
CA VAL A 128 -26.62 5.72 17.45
C VAL A 128 -25.31 5.29 18.11
N ASN A 129 -25.27 5.17 19.45
CA ASN A 129 -24.10 4.68 20.17
C ASN A 129 -23.76 3.23 19.81
N PHE A 130 -24.77 2.37 19.72
CA PHE A 130 -24.58 0.96 19.36
C PHE A 130 -24.16 0.79 17.90
N LEU A 131 -24.72 1.60 17.01
CA LEU A 131 -24.32 1.65 15.61
C LEU A 131 -22.85 2.06 15.47
N SER A 132 -22.42 3.09 16.22
CA SER A 132 -21.02 3.51 16.28
C SER A 132 -20.10 2.40 16.79
N GLN A 133 -20.45 1.75 17.90
CA GLN A 133 -19.66 0.67 18.46
C GLN A 133 -19.52 -0.53 17.51
N SER A 134 -20.52 -0.80 16.67
CA SER A 134 -20.48 -1.88 15.69
C SER A 134 -19.44 -1.67 14.58
N GLY A 135 -18.95 -0.44 14.36
CA GLY A 135 -17.93 -0.14 13.35
C GLY A 135 -16.50 -0.51 13.76
N TYR A 136 -16.17 -0.52 15.05
CA TYR A 136 -14.81 -0.75 15.53
C TYR A 136 -14.18 -2.09 15.10
N PRO A 137 -14.91 -3.23 15.10
CA PRO A 137 -14.38 -4.49 14.59
C PRO A 137 -13.89 -4.42 13.13
N ALA A 138 -14.66 -3.77 12.24
CA ALA A 138 -14.29 -3.62 10.84
C ALA A 138 -13.07 -2.71 10.66
N ILE A 139 -12.96 -1.63 11.46
CA ILE A 139 -11.77 -0.76 11.47
C ILE A 139 -10.54 -1.56 11.88
N LEU A 140 -10.62 -2.32 12.99
CA LEU A 140 -9.50 -3.10 13.51
C LEU A 140 -9.01 -4.13 12.48
N VAL A 141 -9.93 -4.90 11.90
CA VAL A 141 -9.59 -5.90 10.86
C VAL A 141 -9.04 -5.22 9.60
N GLY A 142 -9.64 -4.11 9.17
CA GLY A 142 -9.17 -3.33 8.02
C GLY A 142 -7.74 -2.80 8.20
N ILE A 143 -7.40 -2.27 9.38
CA ILE A 143 -6.04 -1.84 9.72
C ILE A 143 -5.07 -3.04 9.68
N ILE A 144 -5.44 -4.17 10.28
CA ILE A 144 -4.60 -5.39 10.27
C ILE A 144 -4.33 -5.85 8.83
N LEU A 145 -5.35 -5.84 7.96
CA LEU A 145 -5.20 -6.21 6.55
C LEU A 145 -4.27 -5.27 5.79
N ILE A 146 -4.42 -3.96 5.97
CA ILE A 146 -3.54 -2.97 5.32
C ILE A 146 -2.09 -3.16 5.78
N VAL A 147 -1.87 -3.33 7.09
CA VAL A 147 -0.53 -3.56 7.65
C VAL A 147 0.05 -4.87 7.10
N ALA A 148 -0.73 -5.95 7.06
CA ALA A 148 -0.31 -7.23 6.50
C ALA A 148 0.04 -7.12 5.00
N ASP A 149 -0.75 -6.41 4.21
CA ASP A 149 -0.46 -6.16 2.79
C ASP A 149 0.84 -5.37 2.62
N VAL A 150 1.02 -4.29 3.38
CA VAL A 150 2.26 -3.49 3.36
C VAL A 150 3.48 -4.34 3.75
N ILE A 151 3.39 -5.13 4.82
CA ILE A 151 4.50 -6.02 5.26
C ILE A 151 4.80 -7.06 4.20
N THR A 152 3.78 -7.70 3.64
CA THR A 152 3.99 -8.77 2.65
C THR A 152 4.57 -8.22 1.36
N ARG A 153 4.14 -7.04 0.90
CA ARG A 153 4.75 -6.33 -0.23
C ARG A 153 6.16 -5.89 0.07
N ALA A 154 6.43 -5.35 1.25
CA ALA A 154 7.78 -4.99 1.66
C ALA A 154 8.68 -6.23 1.66
N ARG A 155 8.23 -7.37 2.18
CA ARG A 155 8.97 -8.64 2.16
C ARG A 155 9.19 -9.16 0.73
N ILE A 156 8.16 -9.21 -0.11
CA ILE A 156 8.28 -9.65 -1.51
C ILE A 156 9.25 -8.74 -2.25
N ARG A 157 9.13 -7.42 -2.10
CA ARG A 157 10.07 -6.43 -2.66
C ARG A 157 11.49 -6.58 -2.13
N MET A 158 11.68 -6.98 -0.87
CA MET A 158 13.01 -7.25 -0.31
C MET A 158 13.62 -8.56 -0.85
N ILE A 159 12.83 -9.64 -0.92
CA ILE A 159 13.28 -10.98 -1.30
C ILE A 159 13.49 -11.09 -2.80
N GLU A 160 12.50 -10.72 -3.58
CA GLU A 160 12.59 -10.82 -5.04
C GLU A 160 13.46 -9.70 -5.59
N GLY A 161 13.57 -8.57 -4.88
CA GLY A 161 14.03 -7.33 -5.51
C GLY A 161 13.21 -7.07 -6.78
N ALA A 162 13.65 -6.15 -7.62
CA ALA A 162 13.01 -5.92 -8.92
C ALA A 162 13.21 -7.04 -9.96
N LYS A 163 13.24 -8.32 -9.54
CA LYS A 163 13.25 -9.47 -10.45
C LYS A 163 11.89 -9.69 -11.13
N ALA A 164 10.79 -9.16 -10.59
CA ALA A 164 9.47 -9.28 -11.21
C ALA A 164 9.33 -8.46 -12.52
N GLU A 165 10.14 -7.43 -12.71
CA GLU A 165 10.34 -6.77 -14.02
C GLU A 165 11.61 -7.29 -14.72
N GLN A 166 11.89 -8.59 -14.63
CA GLN A 166 12.88 -9.24 -15.49
C GLN A 166 12.52 -8.99 -16.96
N MET A 167 13.14 -7.94 -17.48
CA MET A 167 13.10 -7.56 -18.87
C MET A 167 13.52 -8.73 -19.74
N LYS A 168 12.87 -8.80 -20.91
CA LYS A 168 12.95 -9.90 -21.90
C LYS A 168 14.37 -10.25 -22.39
N TYR A 169 15.40 -9.49 -22.02
CA TYR A 169 16.80 -9.73 -22.37
C TYR A 169 17.63 -10.14 -21.14
N GLY A 170 18.09 -11.40 -21.11
CA GLY A 170 19.02 -11.93 -20.09
C GLY A 170 18.50 -13.07 -19.23
N LYS A 171 17.26 -13.55 -19.45
CA LYS A 171 16.69 -14.73 -18.79
C LYS A 171 17.59 -15.94 -19.09
N GLY A 172 18.34 -16.42 -18.09
CA GLY A 172 19.30 -17.52 -18.23
C GLY A 172 20.78 -17.13 -18.21
N MET A 173 21.15 -15.86 -18.04
CA MET A 173 22.54 -15.51 -17.75
C MET A 173 22.92 -15.96 -16.35
N LYS A 174 23.78 -17.00 -16.26
CA LYS A 174 24.36 -17.46 -15.00
C LYS A 174 25.26 -16.37 -14.40
N GLU A 175 25.04 -16.08 -13.12
CA GLU A 175 25.93 -15.27 -12.29
C GLU A 175 27.29 -15.98 -12.14
N GLU A 176 28.39 -15.24 -12.31
CA GLU A 176 29.72 -15.77 -12.00
C GLU A 176 29.93 -15.79 -10.49
N ARG A 177 30.27 -16.96 -9.94
CA ARG A 177 30.50 -17.15 -8.50
C ARG A 177 31.73 -16.39 -7.97
N ASP A 178 32.66 -16.04 -8.84
CA ASP A 178 33.96 -15.49 -8.45
C ASP A 178 33.93 -13.98 -8.16
N VAL A 179 32.80 -13.29 -8.43
CA VAL A 179 32.68 -11.84 -8.22
C VAL A 179 31.66 -11.55 -7.13
N ARG A 180 32.11 -10.88 -6.06
CA ARG A 180 31.22 -10.36 -5.02
C ARG A 180 30.49 -9.13 -5.57
N ASP A 181 29.16 -9.13 -5.51
CA ASP A 181 28.34 -7.98 -5.89
C ASP A 181 28.68 -6.76 -5.00
N VAL A 182 29.36 -5.78 -5.59
CA VAL A 182 29.69 -4.53 -4.92
C VAL A 182 28.56 -3.53 -5.15
N PHE A 183 28.01 -2.99 -4.07
CA PHE A 183 26.93 -2.00 -4.12
C PHE A 183 27.35 -0.76 -4.94
N MET A 184 26.58 -0.44 -5.99
CA MET A 184 26.92 0.58 -6.99
C MET A 184 28.31 0.43 -7.63
N GLY A 185 28.80 -0.81 -7.70
CA GLY A 185 30.07 -1.14 -8.32
C GLY A 185 30.10 -0.84 -9.82
N LYS A 186 31.32 -0.78 -10.35
CA LYS A 186 31.60 -0.73 -11.80
C LYS A 186 31.13 -2.02 -12.46
N CYS A 187 30.92 -2.03 -13.78
CA CYS A 187 30.29 -3.16 -14.45
C CYS A 187 30.99 -4.51 -14.27
N TRP A 188 32.32 -4.52 -14.13
CA TRP A 188 33.10 -5.75 -13.85
C TRP A 188 33.11 -6.19 -12.40
N GLN A 189 32.58 -5.38 -11.48
CA GLN A 189 32.39 -5.74 -10.07
C GLN A 189 31.01 -6.36 -9.84
N LEU A 190 30.18 -6.41 -10.87
CA LEU A 190 28.87 -7.05 -10.85
C LEU A 190 28.99 -8.50 -11.35
N PRO A 191 28.20 -9.45 -10.81
CA PRO A 191 28.31 -10.88 -11.10
C PRO A 191 27.94 -11.28 -12.55
N TYR A 192 27.47 -10.33 -13.35
CA TYR A 192 27.06 -10.54 -14.74
C TYR A 192 28.17 -10.26 -15.76
N CYS A 193 29.29 -9.64 -15.34
CA CYS A 193 30.40 -9.36 -16.24
C CYS A 193 31.37 -10.53 -16.31
N ARG A 194 31.24 -11.32 -17.38
CA ARG A 194 32.02 -12.54 -17.55
C ARG A 194 33.51 -12.31 -17.74
N LYS A 195 34.35 -13.22 -17.22
CA LYS A 195 35.82 -13.11 -17.30
C LYS A 195 36.34 -12.91 -18.73
N PHE A 196 35.84 -13.68 -19.70
CA PHE A 196 36.27 -13.57 -21.11
C PHE A 196 35.88 -12.24 -21.77
N VAL A 197 34.79 -11.60 -21.30
CA VAL A 197 34.39 -10.26 -21.76
C VAL A 197 35.26 -9.22 -21.08
N ARG A 198 35.51 -9.38 -19.79
CA ARG A 198 36.29 -8.46 -18.95
C ARG A 198 37.71 -8.26 -19.50
N GLU A 199 38.41 -9.34 -19.80
CA GLU A 199 39.79 -9.32 -20.34
C GLU A 199 39.91 -8.60 -21.68
N ARG A 200 38.82 -8.48 -22.45
CA ARG A 200 38.78 -7.85 -23.77
C ARG A 200 37.96 -6.56 -23.81
N CYS A 201 37.42 -6.11 -22.69
CA CYS A 201 36.57 -4.93 -22.64
C CYS A 201 37.44 -3.66 -22.52
N PRO A 202 37.35 -2.68 -23.46
CA PRO A 202 38.13 -1.45 -23.37
C PRO A 202 37.78 -0.63 -22.12
N ILE A 203 36.52 -0.73 -21.65
CA ILE A 203 36.07 -0.05 -20.43
C ILE A 203 36.71 -0.62 -19.17
N TYR A 204 36.95 -1.93 -19.14
CA TYR A 204 37.63 -2.58 -18.02
C TYR A 204 39.07 -2.11 -17.90
N HIS A 205 39.80 -2.10 -19.02
CA HIS A 205 41.19 -1.64 -19.09
C HIS A 205 41.36 -0.17 -18.75
N THR A 206 40.40 0.68 -19.15
CA THR A 206 40.38 2.11 -18.81
C THR A 206 39.84 2.42 -17.42
N LYS A 207 39.34 1.41 -16.70
CA LYS A 207 38.73 1.54 -15.37
C LYS A 207 37.58 2.56 -15.29
N ARG A 208 36.88 2.83 -16.40
CA ARG A 208 35.69 3.72 -16.48
C ARG A 208 34.36 2.96 -16.34
N THR A 209 33.23 3.65 -16.29
CA THR A 209 31.90 3.00 -16.17
C THR A 209 31.21 2.87 -17.53
N CYS A 210 30.78 1.66 -17.88
CA CYS A 210 30.23 1.39 -19.22
C CYS A 210 28.92 2.14 -19.49
N TRP A 211 28.09 2.35 -18.47
CA TRP A 211 26.80 3.04 -18.62
C TRP A 211 26.93 4.55 -18.79
N LYS A 212 28.00 5.15 -18.26
CA LYS A 212 28.27 6.59 -18.40
C LYS A 212 28.85 6.89 -19.78
N GLU A 213 29.81 6.08 -20.22
CA GLU A 213 30.44 6.20 -21.55
C GLU A 213 29.55 5.64 -22.68
N ARG A 214 28.50 4.88 -22.34
CA ARG A 214 27.61 4.16 -23.27
C ARG A 214 28.34 3.23 -24.24
N VAL A 215 29.47 2.69 -23.81
CA VAL A 215 30.26 1.69 -24.53
C VAL A 215 30.44 0.47 -23.64
N GLY A 216 30.21 -0.73 -24.16
CA GLY A 216 30.29 -1.96 -23.39
C GLY A 216 29.72 -3.14 -24.16
N CYS A 217 29.77 -4.33 -23.58
CA CYS A 217 29.40 -5.59 -24.25
C CYS A 217 27.97 -5.65 -24.81
N MET A 218 27.02 -4.88 -24.25
CA MET A 218 25.64 -4.81 -24.75
C MET A 218 25.32 -3.51 -25.49
N CYS A 219 26.10 -2.44 -25.27
CA CYS A 219 25.90 -1.15 -25.93
C CYS A 219 26.63 -1.09 -27.27
N GLU A 220 27.70 -1.87 -27.43
CA GLU A 220 28.60 -1.86 -28.57
C GLU A 220 28.91 -3.28 -29.04
N GLU A 221 28.43 -3.61 -30.25
CA GLU A 221 28.48 -4.98 -30.79
C GLU A 221 29.91 -5.43 -31.11
N SER A 222 30.79 -4.48 -31.44
CA SER A 222 32.20 -4.79 -31.70
C SER A 222 32.90 -5.35 -30.46
N VAL A 223 32.50 -4.94 -29.25
CA VAL A 223 33.10 -5.40 -28.00
C VAL A 223 32.76 -6.87 -27.75
N ILE A 224 31.49 -7.27 -27.95
CA ILE A 224 31.10 -8.67 -27.77
C ILE A 224 31.62 -9.56 -28.90
N LYS A 225 31.64 -9.05 -30.14
CA LYS A 225 32.20 -9.78 -31.29
C LYS A 225 33.68 -10.06 -31.10
N THR A 226 34.47 -9.05 -30.69
CA THR A 226 35.90 -9.23 -30.37
C THR A 226 36.08 -10.22 -29.20
N ALA A 227 35.17 -10.19 -28.21
CA ALA A 227 35.21 -11.12 -27.10
C ALA A 227 34.93 -12.58 -27.51
N MET A 228 34.02 -12.79 -28.46
CA MET A 228 33.63 -14.11 -28.98
C MET A 228 34.66 -14.66 -29.98
N GLU A 229 35.25 -13.81 -30.81
CA GLU A 229 36.28 -14.18 -31.79
C GLU A 229 37.63 -14.55 -31.15
N GLY A 230 37.76 -14.42 -29.83
CA GLY A 230 38.99 -14.77 -29.13
C GLY A 230 40.16 -13.80 -29.36
N LYS A 231 39.99 -12.78 -30.21
CA LYS A 231 41.03 -11.81 -30.57
C LYS A 231 41.51 -11.06 -29.33
N THR A 232 42.81 -11.06 -29.11
CA THR A 232 43.44 -10.26 -28.06
C THR A 232 43.51 -8.81 -28.53
N LEU A 233 43.19 -7.88 -27.63
CA LEU A 233 43.43 -6.46 -27.89
C LEU A 233 44.94 -6.27 -28.04
N SER A 234 45.39 -5.58 -29.09
CA SER A 234 46.81 -5.24 -29.22
C SER A 234 47.24 -4.39 -28.02
N LYS A 235 48.48 -4.55 -27.54
CA LYS A 235 49.01 -3.75 -26.43
C LYS A 235 48.94 -2.24 -26.74
N ASP A 236 49.04 -1.87 -28.01
CA ASP A 236 48.86 -0.50 -28.48
C ASP A 236 47.42 -0.01 -28.37
N MET A 237 46.41 -0.86 -28.56
CA MET A 237 45.01 -0.50 -28.28
C MET A 237 44.73 -0.32 -26.78
N VAL A 238 45.44 -1.05 -25.92
CA VAL A 238 45.36 -0.90 -24.45
C VAL A 238 46.05 0.39 -24.00
N ALA A 239 47.18 0.76 -24.61
CA ALA A 239 47.83 2.05 -24.39
C ALA A 239 47.04 3.23 -25.00
N ALA A 240 46.45 3.01 -26.18
CA ALA A 240 45.51 3.91 -26.84
C ALA A 240 44.13 3.89 -26.21
N ALA A 241 43.89 3.13 -25.12
CA ALA A 241 42.60 3.06 -24.46
C ALA A 241 42.14 4.41 -23.87
N LYS A 242 42.94 5.48 -23.96
CA LYS A 242 42.42 6.86 -23.92
C LYS A 242 41.29 7.11 -24.94
N PHE A 243 41.29 6.42 -26.08
CA PHE A 243 40.24 6.41 -27.08
C PHE A 243 39.40 5.13 -26.95
N ILE A 244 38.24 5.27 -26.31
CA ILE A 244 37.21 4.24 -26.31
C ILE A 244 36.62 4.19 -27.72
N PRO A 245 36.68 3.05 -28.44
CA PRO A 245 36.12 2.97 -29.79
C PRO A 245 34.60 3.13 -29.72
N GLN A 246 34.10 4.21 -30.32
CA GLN A 246 32.67 4.47 -30.43
C GLN A 246 32.22 4.14 -31.84
N ASN A 247 31.22 3.27 -31.97
CA ASN A 247 30.59 3.04 -33.26
C ASN A 247 29.78 4.27 -33.68
N SER A 248 30.15 4.87 -34.80
CA SER A 248 29.44 6.00 -35.40
C SER A 248 28.13 5.60 -36.09
N LYS A 249 27.88 4.31 -36.32
CA LYS A 249 26.68 3.82 -37.03
C LYS A 249 25.41 3.85 -36.16
N LEU A 250 25.53 3.87 -34.83
CA LEU A 250 24.38 3.97 -33.92
C LEU A 250 24.31 5.36 -33.29
N SER A 251 23.11 5.95 -33.32
CA SER A 251 22.84 7.20 -32.62
C SER A 251 23.03 7.04 -31.10
N ALA A 252 23.38 8.13 -30.44
CA ALA A 252 23.57 8.15 -28.99
C ALA A 252 22.29 7.76 -28.22
N ALA A 253 21.11 8.01 -28.80
CA ALA A 253 19.81 7.59 -28.26
C ALA A 253 19.60 6.08 -28.38
N ALA A 254 19.92 5.48 -29.53
CA ALA A 254 19.84 4.03 -29.71
C ALA A 254 20.79 3.28 -28.77
N LYS A 255 22.00 3.82 -28.55
CA LYS A 255 22.94 3.27 -27.55
C LYS A 255 22.40 3.38 -26.12
N ALA A 256 21.73 4.48 -25.78
CA ALA A 256 21.09 4.64 -24.48
C ALA A 256 19.98 3.61 -24.25
N GLU A 257 19.17 3.35 -25.28
CA GLU A 257 18.07 2.38 -25.18
C GLU A 257 18.59 0.94 -25.02
N ARG A 258 19.65 0.55 -25.75
CA ARG A 258 20.35 -0.72 -25.53
C ARG A 258 20.94 -0.82 -24.13
N CYS A 259 21.57 0.26 -23.64
CA CYS A 259 22.10 0.31 -22.29
C CYS A 259 20.99 0.14 -21.24
N ARG A 260 19.85 0.80 -21.43
CA ARG A 260 18.67 0.66 -20.56
C ARG A 260 18.14 -0.75 -20.50
N GLN A 261 18.35 -1.57 -21.53
CA GLN A 261 17.90 -2.96 -21.58
C GLN A 261 18.96 -3.96 -21.05
N CYS A 262 20.20 -3.51 -20.80
CA CYS A 262 21.30 -4.33 -20.33
C CYS A 262 21.10 -4.82 -18.89
N VAL A 263 21.38 -6.11 -18.64
CA VAL A 263 21.28 -6.74 -17.30
C VAL A 263 22.15 -6.02 -16.26
N ILE A 264 23.37 -5.63 -16.63
CA ILE A 264 24.30 -4.90 -15.75
C ILE A 264 23.70 -3.55 -15.33
N TYR A 265 23.06 -2.85 -16.26
CA TYR A 265 22.43 -1.56 -15.97
C TYR A 265 21.22 -1.71 -15.05
N ASN A 266 20.42 -2.76 -15.24
CA ASN A 266 19.27 -3.05 -14.38
C ASN A 266 19.67 -3.40 -12.94
N GLU A 267 20.78 -4.10 -12.75
CA GLU A 267 21.31 -4.31 -11.39
C GLU A 267 21.75 -3.01 -10.75
N HIS A 268 22.33 -2.09 -11.52
CA HIS A 268 22.63 -0.77 -10.99
C HIS A 268 21.36 0.01 -10.60
N GLN A 269 20.29 -0.10 -11.41
CA GLN A 269 18.97 0.45 -11.06
C GLN A 269 18.39 -0.20 -9.79
N LYS A 270 18.61 -1.51 -9.60
CA LYS A 270 18.24 -2.22 -8.36
C LYS A 270 19.03 -1.73 -7.16
N HIS A 271 20.33 -1.48 -7.31
CA HIS A 271 21.14 -0.89 -6.26
C HIS A 271 20.63 0.53 -5.93
N LYS A 272 20.34 1.38 -6.93
CA LYS A 272 19.70 2.69 -6.72
C LYS A 272 18.40 2.55 -5.93
N TYR A 273 17.50 1.64 -6.34
CA TYR A 273 16.25 1.40 -5.63
C TYR A 273 16.47 0.99 -4.16
N LYS A 274 17.40 0.06 -3.91
CA LYS A 274 17.74 -0.40 -2.55
C LYS A 274 18.28 0.72 -1.66
N LEU A 275 18.98 1.69 -2.22
CA LEU A 275 19.45 2.87 -1.47
C LEU A 275 18.34 3.90 -1.26
N PHE A 276 17.57 4.21 -2.30
CA PHE A 276 16.54 5.26 -2.20
C PHE A 276 15.32 4.83 -1.39
N LEU A 277 14.97 3.54 -1.37
CA LEU A 277 13.84 3.04 -0.59
C LEU A 277 13.90 3.42 0.91
N PRO A 278 14.97 3.10 1.66
CA PRO A 278 15.06 3.51 3.06
C PRO A 278 15.14 5.05 3.20
N ILE A 279 15.77 5.75 2.27
CA ILE A 279 15.84 7.22 2.28
C ILE A 279 14.45 7.82 2.16
N ILE A 280 13.59 7.31 1.28
CA ILE A 280 12.20 7.78 1.15
C ILE A 280 11.40 7.47 2.41
N VAL A 281 11.51 6.25 2.96
CA VAL A 281 10.79 5.88 4.18
C VAL A 281 11.20 6.78 5.36
N VAL A 282 12.50 6.95 5.58
CA VAL A 282 13.04 7.85 6.62
C VAL A 282 12.67 9.30 6.33
N GLY A 283 12.72 9.72 5.06
CA GLY A 283 12.37 11.07 4.64
C GLY A 283 10.90 11.41 4.90
N VAL A 284 9.97 10.53 4.52
CA VAL A 284 8.54 10.70 4.80
C VAL A 284 8.26 10.67 6.30
N ALA A 285 8.91 9.78 7.05
CA ALA A 285 8.80 9.75 8.51
C ALA A 285 9.34 11.04 9.17
N ALA A 286 10.48 11.56 8.70
CA ALA A 286 11.06 12.81 9.19
C ALA A 286 10.17 14.02 8.86
N ILE A 287 9.60 14.07 7.65
CA ILE A 287 8.60 15.06 7.24
C ILE A 287 7.38 14.98 8.16
N TYR A 288 6.87 13.79 8.42
CA TYR A 288 5.74 13.60 9.34
C TYR A 288 6.06 14.13 10.73
N ILE A 289 7.20 13.78 11.32
CA ILE A 289 7.58 14.23 12.67
C ILE A 289 7.82 15.74 12.72
N GLY A 290 8.54 16.30 11.74
CA GLY A 290 8.92 17.72 11.72
C GLY A 290 7.77 18.66 11.36
N LEU A 291 6.89 18.25 10.45
CA LEU A 291 5.73 19.05 10.01
C LEU A 291 4.43 18.64 10.69
N ARG A 292 4.48 17.74 11.68
CA ARG A 292 3.31 17.31 12.47
C ARG A 292 2.41 18.46 12.92
N PRO A 293 2.91 19.50 13.63
CA PRO A 293 2.02 20.55 14.13
C PRO A 293 1.37 21.35 13.00
N VAL A 294 2.09 21.58 11.91
CA VAL A 294 1.59 22.32 10.74
C VAL A 294 0.51 21.52 10.03
N LEU A 295 0.77 20.25 9.74
CA LEU A 295 -0.19 19.37 9.05
C LEU A 295 -1.43 19.11 9.90
N ALA A 296 -1.26 18.93 11.21
CA ALA A 296 -2.37 18.81 12.15
C ALA A 296 -3.24 20.08 12.16
N GLY A 297 -2.62 21.27 12.11
CA GLY A 297 -3.32 22.55 12.01
C GLY A 297 -4.09 22.70 10.68
N VAL A 298 -3.51 22.28 9.56
CA VAL A 298 -4.19 22.29 8.25
C VAL A 298 -5.40 21.35 8.25
N ILE A 299 -5.24 20.13 8.77
CA ILE A 299 -6.35 19.17 8.87
C ILE A 299 -7.44 19.71 9.80
N GLN A 300 -7.07 20.31 10.93
CA GLN A 300 -8.02 20.90 11.86
C GLN A 300 -8.78 22.07 11.21
N GLY A 301 -8.09 22.95 10.48
CA GLY A 301 -8.72 24.04 9.74
C GLY A 301 -9.66 23.52 8.63
N GLY A 302 -9.27 22.45 7.93
CA GLY A 302 -10.11 21.78 6.94
C GLY A 302 -11.37 21.17 7.57
N LEU A 303 -11.22 20.47 8.70
CA LEU A 303 -12.33 19.90 9.45
C LEU A 303 -13.27 20.97 10.00
N GLN A 304 -12.74 22.10 10.49
CA GLN A 304 -13.55 23.25 10.92
C GLN A 304 -14.30 23.89 9.76
N THR A 305 -13.69 23.97 8.57
CA THR A 305 -14.36 24.48 7.37
C THR A 305 -15.50 23.56 6.96
N ILE A 306 -15.25 22.25 6.95
CA ILE A 306 -16.28 21.24 6.69
C ILE A 306 -17.39 21.36 7.74
N ASP A 307 -17.06 21.42 9.03
CA ASP A 307 -18.03 21.58 10.12
C ASP A 307 -18.85 22.88 9.98
N ASN A 308 -18.25 23.99 9.57
CA ASN A 308 -18.96 25.25 9.32
C ASN A 308 -19.89 25.17 8.10
N ILE A 309 -19.47 24.49 7.03
CA ILE A 309 -20.33 24.23 5.86
C ILE A 309 -21.49 23.34 6.27
N TYR A 310 -21.22 22.26 7.03
CA TYR A 310 -22.26 21.38 7.54
C TYR A 310 -23.20 22.15 8.45
N LYS A 311 -22.73 22.94 9.41
CA LYS A 311 -23.57 23.81 10.26
C LYS A 311 -24.45 24.76 9.44
N GLY A 312 -23.91 25.34 8.38
CA GLY A 312 -24.67 26.19 7.45
C GLY A 312 -25.76 25.43 6.69
N VAL A 313 -25.51 24.16 6.35
CA VAL A 313 -26.44 23.31 5.59
C VAL A 313 -27.44 22.58 6.49
N THR A 314 -27.07 22.24 7.73
CA THR A 314 -27.87 21.36 8.61
C THR A 314 -28.51 22.09 9.79
N LEU A 315 -28.03 23.26 10.22
CA LEU A 315 -28.42 23.84 11.52
C LEU A 315 -28.81 25.33 11.53
N GLN A 316 -28.99 26.00 10.39
CA GLN A 316 -29.40 27.42 10.39
C GLN A 316 -30.70 27.71 9.61
N ASN A 317 -31.76 26.99 9.98
CA ASN A 317 -33.09 27.60 10.04
C ASN A 317 -33.59 27.59 11.51
N GLY A 318 -32.99 28.43 12.37
CA GLY A 318 -33.78 29.16 13.37
C GLY A 318 -33.72 28.82 14.87
N LYS A 319 -32.70 28.14 15.43
CA LYS A 319 -32.56 28.08 16.91
C LYS A 319 -31.11 28.31 17.41
N PRO A 320 -30.91 29.10 18.47
CA PRO A 320 -29.60 29.31 19.08
C PRO A 320 -29.12 27.99 19.72
N VAL A 321 -27.92 27.57 19.35
CA VAL A 321 -27.26 26.36 19.87
C VAL A 321 -26.74 26.65 21.27
N ASP A 322 -27.15 25.81 22.23
CA ASP A 322 -26.68 25.84 23.61
C ASP A 322 -25.18 25.51 23.66
N PRO A 323 -24.30 26.40 24.17
CA PRO A 323 -22.84 26.21 24.18
C PRO A 323 -22.38 25.01 25.04
N SER A 324 -23.28 24.42 25.83
CA SER A 324 -23.03 23.24 26.66
C SER A 324 -23.15 21.92 25.88
N VAL A 325 -23.85 21.90 24.74
CA VAL A 325 -23.91 20.75 23.83
C VAL A 325 -22.74 20.84 22.87
N GLN A 326 -21.53 20.66 23.39
CA GLN A 326 -20.39 20.35 22.54
C GLN A 326 -20.66 18.97 21.94
N ALA A 327 -21.26 18.93 20.75
CA ALA A 327 -21.24 17.76 19.89
C ALA A 327 -19.80 17.25 19.89
N THR A 328 -19.55 16.11 20.56
CA THR A 328 -18.24 15.54 20.92
C THR A 328 -17.14 16.13 20.08
N SER A 329 -16.61 17.25 20.58
CA SER A 329 -15.83 18.14 19.74
C SER A 329 -14.60 17.36 19.32
N ILE A 330 -14.16 17.55 18.08
CA ILE A 330 -12.94 16.99 17.48
C ILE A 330 -11.70 17.11 18.41
N THR A 331 -11.80 17.97 19.42
CA THR A 331 -10.87 18.32 20.50
C THR A 331 -10.96 17.51 21.80
N GLY A 332 -12.00 16.69 22.04
CA GLY A 332 -12.28 16.09 23.36
C GLY A 332 -11.77 14.66 23.62
N GLY A 333 -11.27 13.96 22.59
CA GLY A 333 -10.77 12.59 22.74
C GLY A 333 -9.32 12.53 23.25
N THR A 334 -8.99 11.55 24.09
CA THR A 334 -7.62 11.24 24.57
C THR A 334 -6.62 10.96 23.45
N ILE A 335 -7.10 10.63 22.24
CA ILE A 335 -6.34 10.66 21.00
C ILE A 335 -7.10 11.60 20.05
N PRO A 336 -6.52 12.73 19.64
CA PRO A 336 -7.25 13.69 18.82
C PRO A 336 -7.35 13.14 17.37
N TYR A 337 -8.56 13.17 16.81
CA TYR A 337 -8.91 12.53 15.53
C TYR A 337 -8.06 12.99 14.35
N ASN A 338 -7.59 14.24 14.40
CA ASN A 338 -6.66 14.81 13.43
C ASN A 338 -5.36 13.99 13.31
N GLU A 339 -4.86 13.40 14.39
CA GLU A 339 -3.63 12.59 14.38
C GLU A 339 -3.82 11.25 13.67
N ILE A 340 -5.00 10.63 13.82
CA ILE A 340 -5.33 9.38 13.13
C ILE A 340 -5.42 9.65 11.62
N ILE A 341 -6.13 10.69 11.22
CA ILE A 341 -6.25 11.09 9.81
C ILE A 341 -4.87 11.45 9.23
N LEU A 342 -4.07 12.23 9.97
CA LEU A 342 -2.73 12.61 9.56
C LEU A 342 -1.83 11.38 9.35
N PHE A 343 -1.89 10.42 10.27
CA PHE A 343 -1.14 9.18 10.16
C PHE A 343 -1.54 8.38 8.91
N VAL A 344 -2.85 8.22 8.66
CA VAL A 344 -3.36 7.54 7.46
C VAL A 344 -2.91 8.25 6.18
N LEU A 345 -3.03 9.59 6.12
CA LEU A 345 -2.56 10.38 4.98
C LEU A 345 -1.06 10.22 4.76
N THR A 346 -0.28 10.10 5.83
CA THR A 346 1.17 9.86 5.75
C THR A 346 1.48 8.49 5.15
N LEU A 347 0.73 7.44 5.53
CA LEU A 347 0.87 6.12 4.92
C LEU A 347 0.53 6.14 3.42
N VAL A 348 -0.52 6.86 3.04
CA VAL A 348 -0.89 7.06 1.63
C VAL A 348 0.21 7.79 0.88
N ALA A 349 0.74 8.89 1.43
CA ALA A 349 1.83 9.65 0.84
C ALA A 349 3.09 8.79 0.67
N MET A 350 3.43 7.95 1.66
CA MET A 350 4.54 7.00 1.57
C MET A 350 4.32 5.98 0.45
N ALA A 351 3.12 5.42 0.32
CA ALA A 351 2.80 4.47 -0.74
C ALA A 351 2.96 5.10 -2.14
N TYR A 352 2.49 6.34 -2.33
CA TYR A 352 2.67 7.08 -3.58
C TYR A 352 4.14 7.43 -3.83
N ALA A 353 4.89 7.84 -2.80
CA ALA A 353 6.32 8.13 -2.95
C ALA A 353 7.11 6.89 -3.40
N ILE A 354 6.78 5.70 -2.88
CA ILE A 354 7.37 4.44 -3.33
C ILE A 354 6.98 4.16 -4.79
N LYS A 355 5.71 4.37 -5.20
CA LYS A 355 5.31 4.21 -6.61
C LYS A 355 6.03 5.16 -7.55
N VAL A 356 6.24 6.41 -7.13
CA VAL A 356 7.03 7.40 -7.90
C VAL A 356 8.48 6.93 -8.01
N LEU A 357 9.09 6.44 -6.93
CA LEU A 357 10.43 5.86 -6.98
C LEU A 357 10.51 4.68 -7.95
N GLU A 358 9.54 3.76 -7.89
CA GLU A 358 9.47 2.63 -8.81
C GLU A 358 9.35 3.10 -10.27
N PHE A 359 8.52 4.10 -10.54
CA PHE A 359 8.40 4.69 -11.87
C PHE A 359 9.73 5.30 -12.35
N LEU A 360 10.40 6.09 -11.50
CA LEU A 360 11.66 6.75 -11.85
C LEU A 360 12.79 5.74 -12.11
N VAL A 361 12.90 4.71 -11.29
CA VAL A 361 13.97 3.71 -11.38
C VAL A 361 13.72 2.71 -12.50
N TRP A 362 12.49 2.19 -12.63
CA TRP A 362 12.21 1.06 -13.50
C TRP A 362 11.65 1.45 -14.87
N LYS A 363 10.75 2.45 -14.92
CA LYS A 363 10.18 2.93 -16.18
C LYS A 363 11.07 3.98 -16.83
N LEU A 364 11.44 5.02 -16.08
CA LEU A 364 12.20 6.14 -16.61
C LEU A 364 13.71 5.85 -16.66
N LYS A 365 14.18 4.95 -15.78
CA LYS A 365 15.58 4.50 -15.68
C LYS A 365 16.55 5.68 -15.56
N VAL A 366 16.26 6.56 -14.61
CA VAL A 366 17.13 7.71 -14.25
C VAL A 366 18.37 7.24 -13.51
#